data_AF-A0A7Y2BYH0-F1
#
_entry.id   AF-A0A7Y2BYH0-F1
#
_cell.length_a   1.000
_cell.length_b   1.000
_cell.length_c   1.000
_cell.angle_alpha   90.00
_cell.angle_beta   90.00
_cell.angle_gamma   90.00
#
_symmetry.space_group_name_H-M   'P 1'
#
loop_
_entity.id
_entity.type
_entity.pdbx_description
1 polymer ?
#
loop_
_entity_poly.entity_id
_entity_poly.type
_entity_poly.pdbx_seq_one_letter_code
_entity_poly.pdbx_strand_id
1 'polypeptide(L)'
;MEDLNKNYVSELEAIKAQIQASEELAKFLEDEEDDDYRNLVQAYEGPINTLYETVANDHPLQLVAFEEYLLDEGFEGLYLPRVLGYSVLRGRINDSVKYYRPQNHFKNILEKIINSSNFEQIKQRIGQSIQIGFALSSDIWITNIIESITNKKVKSFLQTQKLLKYRDQVQRNSALVKFRKQFQSLNFQTAVFPQTASELLLEAGPLKDFLVYRAQPGFNNENIKPQMKQLIANEVLFESPDFFELCILIGLHYDMDDEGQKLLTKALNAIRNSDNDQVEEKFFTYINDHDEDIKGISVRAEKRIASLIDRSIEDGISAYYNMLDTVIAKGYVHTDAINDVREYYYKHEGLSIENESIRRSILAKLGQFLNNLEVTDYHEYFEINKIFTSYMEVFSNQKFNQELKTLSLKFIKKCLKNYKDKRSKEYQEIKKFVKITFVDFGFMTDKQVTELFKTKRKPKTV
;
A
#
# COMPACT_ATOMS: atom_id res chain seq x y z
N MET A 1 -10.69 4.35 -18.55
CA MET A 1 -9.62 5.24 -18.06
C MET A 1 -10.02 6.65 -18.40
N GLU A 2 -9.60 7.63 -17.60
CA GLU A 2 -9.97 9.03 -17.84
C GLU A 2 -9.11 9.62 -18.95
N ASP A 3 -9.72 10.49 -19.74
CA ASP A 3 -9.01 11.29 -20.73
C ASP A 3 -8.08 12.28 -20.04
N LEU A 4 -6.97 12.60 -20.70
CA LEU A 4 -6.01 13.56 -20.17
C LEU A 4 -6.61 14.99 -20.23
N ASN A 5 -6.57 15.70 -19.10
CA ASN A 5 -7.03 17.09 -19.03
C ASN A 5 -6.32 17.97 -20.08
N LYS A 6 -7.08 18.89 -20.69
CA LYS A 6 -6.58 19.81 -21.74
C LYS A 6 -5.38 20.65 -21.33
N ASN A 7 -5.25 20.96 -20.04
CA ASN A 7 -4.10 21.70 -19.52
C ASN A 7 -2.82 20.87 -19.64
N TYR A 8 -2.87 19.60 -19.25
CA TYR A 8 -1.73 18.68 -19.36
C TYR A 8 -1.39 18.38 -20.83
N VAL A 9 -2.41 18.25 -21.69
CA VAL A 9 -2.20 18.15 -23.14
C VAL A 9 -1.46 19.39 -23.67
N SER A 10 -1.89 20.59 -23.29
CA SER A 10 -1.24 21.84 -23.72
C SER A 10 0.22 21.93 -23.26
N GLU A 11 0.51 21.50 -22.03
CA GLU A 11 1.88 21.47 -21.51
C GLU A 11 2.75 20.43 -22.21
N LEU A 12 2.20 19.24 -22.49
CA LEU A 12 2.88 18.21 -23.29
C LEU A 12 3.18 18.69 -24.71
N GLU A 13 2.23 19.38 -25.36
CA GLU A 13 2.46 19.99 -26.66
C GLU A 13 3.54 21.07 -26.64
N ALA A 14 3.59 21.88 -25.57
CA ALA A 14 4.64 22.86 -25.40
C ALA A 14 6.03 22.20 -25.23
N ILE A 15 6.12 21.13 -24.42
CA ILE A 15 7.36 20.35 -24.27
C ILE A 15 7.76 19.72 -25.61
N LYS A 16 6.81 19.11 -26.34
CA LYS A 16 7.03 18.53 -27.66
C LYS A 16 7.56 19.56 -28.65
N ALA A 17 6.94 20.74 -28.71
CA ALA A 17 7.39 21.82 -29.57
C ALA A 17 8.80 22.31 -29.21
N GLN A 18 9.14 22.37 -27.92
CA GLN A 18 10.49 22.72 -27.47
C GLN A 18 11.53 21.68 -27.90
N ILE A 19 11.23 20.39 -27.78
CA ILE A 19 12.10 19.30 -28.24
C ILE A 19 12.33 19.42 -29.76
N GLN A 20 11.26 19.56 -30.53
CA GLN A 20 11.31 19.61 -31.99
C GLN A 20 12.02 20.85 -32.55
N ALA A 21 12.05 21.95 -31.78
CA ALA A 21 12.76 23.18 -32.13
C ALA A 21 14.16 23.29 -31.49
N SER A 22 14.62 22.26 -30.78
CA SER A 22 15.88 22.32 -30.01
C SER A 22 17.12 22.18 -30.87
N GLU A 23 18.19 22.89 -30.50
CA GLU A 23 19.51 22.74 -31.12
C GLU A 23 20.09 21.36 -30.81
N GLU A 24 19.79 20.81 -29.63
CA GLU A 24 20.18 19.47 -29.22
C GLU A 24 19.59 18.39 -30.13
N LEU A 25 18.33 18.54 -30.55
CA LEU A 25 17.70 17.60 -31.48
C LEU A 25 18.29 17.75 -32.87
N ALA A 26 18.43 18.98 -33.36
CA ALA A 26 19.04 19.24 -34.66
C ALA A 26 20.43 18.60 -34.75
N LYS A 27 21.24 18.78 -33.71
CA LYS A 27 22.57 18.16 -33.62
C LYS A 27 22.51 16.64 -33.60
N PHE A 28 21.64 16.05 -32.79
CA PHE A 28 21.48 14.60 -32.77
C PHE A 28 21.03 14.03 -34.12
N LEU A 29 20.17 14.73 -34.86
CA LEU A 29 19.74 14.31 -36.20
C LEU A 29 20.83 14.45 -37.26
N GLU A 30 21.82 15.33 -37.05
CA GLU A 30 22.98 15.48 -37.93
C GLU A 30 24.05 14.42 -37.65
N ASP A 31 24.39 14.23 -36.38
CA ASP A 31 25.54 13.41 -35.96
C ASP A 31 25.16 11.95 -35.64
N GLU A 32 23.90 11.71 -35.24
CA GLU A 32 23.35 10.43 -34.75
C GLU A 32 24.18 9.75 -33.63
N GLU A 33 25.00 10.51 -32.92
CA GLU A 33 25.88 10.00 -31.86
C GLU A 33 25.14 9.77 -30.52
N ASP A 34 25.57 8.72 -29.80
CA ASP A 34 25.00 8.35 -28.49
C ASP A 34 25.13 9.48 -27.44
N ASP A 35 26.20 10.27 -27.51
CA ASP A 35 26.43 11.39 -26.59
C ASP A 35 25.44 12.53 -26.83
N ASP A 36 25.01 12.76 -28.07
CA ASP A 36 24.03 13.79 -28.39
C ASP A 36 22.61 13.40 -27.95
N TYR A 37 22.24 12.12 -28.13
CA TYR A 37 20.99 11.62 -27.54
C TYR A 37 20.99 11.71 -26.01
N ARG A 38 22.15 11.51 -25.36
CA ARG A 38 22.27 11.69 -23.92
C ARG A 38 22.05 13.15 -23.50
N ASN A 39 22.49 14.11 -24.31
CA ASN A 39 22.27 15.53 -24.05
C ASN A 39 20.77 15.87 -24.17
N LEU A 40 20.08 15.35 -25.19
CA LEU A 40 18.62 15.45 -25.31
C LEU A 40 17.88 14.90 -24.08
N VAL A 41 18.29 13.72 -23.60
CA VAL A 41 17.72 13.10 -22.39
C VAL A 41 17.89 14.00 -21.17
N GLN A 42 19.08 14.58 -20.97
CA GLN A 42 19.35 15.45 -19.82
C GLN A 42 18.56 16.76 -19.86
N ALA A 43 18.34 17.31 -21.06
CA ALA A 43 17.60 18.56 -21.24
C ALA A 43 16.08 18.38 -21.04
N TYR A 44 15.50 17.30 -21.57
CA TYR A 44 14.05 17.23 -21.78
C TYR A 44 13.30 16.16 -20.95
N GLU A 45 13.97 15.14 -20.38
CA GLU A 45 13.25 14.20 -19.48
C GLU A 45 12.82 14.84 -18.16
N GLY A 46 13.53 15.89 -17.71
CA GLY A 46 13.22 16.61 -16.47
C GLY A 46 11.82 17.24 -16.49
N PRO A 47 11.51 18.12 -17.45
CA PRO A 47 10.18 18.71 -17.62
C PRO A 47 9.05 17.68 -17.74
N ILE A 48 9.27 16.61 -18.54
CA ILE A 48 8.29 15.52 -18.68
C ILE A 48 8.04 14.85 -17.32
N ASN A 49 9.10 14.59 -16.56
CA ASN A 49 8.99 13.97 -15.23
C ASN A 49 8.21 14.85 -14.24
N THR A 50 8.48 16.17 -14.22
CA THR A 50 7.76 17.09 -13.35
C THR A 50 6.27 17.12 -13.66
N LEU A 51 5.91 17.09 -14.95
CA LEU A 51 4.51 17.01 -15.35
C LEU A 51 3.89 15.65 -15.00
N TYR A 52 4.62 14.55 -15.23
CA TYR A 52 4.20 13.20 -14.85
C TYR A 52 3.88 13.11 -13.35
N GLU A 53 4.77 13.62 -12.49
CA GLU A 53 4.58 13.63 -11.04
C GLU A 53 3.36 14.47 -10.63
N THR A 54 3.10 15.58 -11.31
CA THR A 54 1.91 16.39 -11.09
C THR A 54 0.65 15.60 -11.41
N VAL A 55 0.59 14.94 -12.57
CA VAL A 55 -0.54 14.07 -12.94
C VAL A 55 -0.68 12.90 -11.96
N ALA A 56 0.42 12.25 -11.58
CA ALA A 56 0.39 11.12 -10.64
C ALA A 56 -0.14 11.51 -9.25
N ASN A 57 0.15 12.73 -8.81
CA ASN A 57 -0.26 13.21 -7.49
C ASN A 57 -1.71 13.71 -7.50
N ASP A 58 -2.08 14.49 -8.52
CA ASP A 58 -3.35 15.22 -8.54
C ASP A 58 -4.43 14.49 -9.35
N HIS A 59 -4.10 13.87 -10.48
CA HIS A 59 -5.05 13.20 -11.38
C HIS A 59 -4.56 11.79 -11.77
N PRO A 60 -4.33 10.88 -10.80
CA PRO A 60 -3.68 9.59 -11.04
C PRO A 60 -4.41 8.69 -12.05
N LEU A 61 -5.71 8.87 -12.26
CA LEU A 61 -6.52 8.09 -13.20
C LEU A 61 -6.28 8.47 -14.67
N GLN A 62 -5.56 9.56 -14.91
CA GLN A 62 -5.17 10.05 -16.24
C GLN A 62 -3.75 9.61 -16.64
N LEU A 63 -3.02 8.91 -15.75
CA LEU A 63 -1.62 8.53 -15.99
C LEU A 63 -1.42 7.68 -17.24
N VAL A 64 -2.32 6.74 -17.52
CA VAL A 64 -2.19 5.93 -18.73
C VAL A 64 -2.41 6.76 -19.98
N ALA A 65 -3.38 7.69 -19.97
CA ALA A 65 -3.59 8.60 -21.09
C ALA A 65 -2.38 9.52 -21.31
N PHE A 66 -1.75 10.00 -20.23
CA PHE A 66 -0.49 10.73 -20.28
C PHE A 66 0.63 9.92 -20.95
N GLU A 67 0.79 8.66 -20.52
CA GLU A 67 1.81 7.76 -21.05
C GLU A 67 1.56 7.36 -22.50
N GLU A 68 0.30 7.22 -22.91
CA GLU A 68 -0.09 6.99 -24.30
C GLU A 68 0.19 8.22 -25.18
N TYR A 69 0.03 9.43 -24.64
CA TYR A 69 0.39 10.67 -25.34
C TYR A 69 1.89 10.75 -25.66
N LEU A 70 2.73 10.29 -24.74
CA LEU A 70 4.18 10.23 -24.92
C LEU A 70 4.63 9.23 -26.00
N LEU A 71 3.72 8.41 -26.54
CA LEU A 71 4.02 7.52 -27.67
C LEU A 71 4.08 8.27 -29.02
N ASP A 72 3.79 9.56 -29.05
CA ASP A 72 4.00 10.42 -30.23
C ASP A 72 5.50 10.52 -30.57
N GLU A 73 5.82 10.44 -31.86
CA GLU A 73 7.21 10.44 -32.36
C GLU A 73 7.91 11.77 -32.10
N GLY A 74 7.17 12.87 -31.97
CA GLY A 74 7.72 14.18 -31.64
C GLY A 74 8.35 14.26 -30.25
N PHE A 75 8.16 13.25 -29.39
CA PHE A 75 8.90 13.12 -28.13
C PHE A 75 10.21 12.34 -28.28
N GLU A 76 10.56 11.88 -29.48
CA GLU A 76 11.83 11.19 -29.80
C GLU A 76 12.08 9.91 -28.98
N GLY A 77 11.02 9.35 -28.38
CA GLY A 77 11.11 8.22 -27.45
C GLY A 77 11.75 8.57 -26.10
N LEU A 78 11.87 9.86 -25.79
CA LEU A 78 12.25 10.36 -24.47
C LEU A 78 11.24 9.88 -23.43
N TYR A 79 11.72 9.60 -22.21
CA TYR A 79 10.91 9.13 -21.08
C TYR A 79 10.27 7.73 -21.23
N LEU A 80 10.15 7.18 -22.44
CA LEU A 80 9.61 5.82 -22.68
C LEU A 80 10.31 4.71 -21.88
N PRO A 81 11.65 4.75 -21.63
CA PRO A 81 12.28 3.75 -20.75
C PRO A 81 11.69 3.69 -19.34
N ARG A 82 11.30 4.84 -18.77
CA ARG A 82 10.68 4.92 -17.44
C ARG A 82 9.25 4.42 -17.49
N VAL A 83 8.47 4.88 -18.46
CA VAL A 83 7.08 4.46 -18.69
C VAL A 83 6.98 2.94 -18.89
N LEU A 84 7.92 2.35 -19.63
CA LEU A 84 8.02 0.90 -19.77
C LEU A 84 8.23 0.21 -18.42
N GLY A 85 9.12 0.73 -17.57
CA GLY A 85 9.32 0.23 -16.21
C GLY A 85 8.05 0.33 -15.35
N TYR A 86 7.35 1.47 -15.39
CA TYR A 86 6.09 1.67 -14.67
C TYR A 86 5.02 0.67 -15.12
N SER A 87 4.88 0.43 -16.44
CA SER A 87 3.91 -0.51 -17.00
C SER A 87 4.16 -1.96 -16.55
N VAL A 88 5.43 -2.34 -16.41
CA VAL A 88 5.82 -3.67 -15.90
C VAL A 88 5.44 -3.80 -14.42
N LEU A 89 5.67 -2.76 -13.62
CA LEU A 89 5.43 -2.79 -12.18
C LEU A 89 3.95 -2.67 -11.78
N ARG A 90 3.11 -2.06 -12.62
CA ARG A 90 1.66 -1.95 -12.41
C ARG A 90 0.91 -3.27 -12.60
N GLY A 91 1.49 -4.24 -13.31
CA GLY A 91 0.83 -5.53 -13.53
C GLY A 91 0.75 -6.36 -12.25
N ARG A 92 -0.47 -6.80 -11.88
CA ARG A 92 -0.70 -7.68 -10.73
C ARG A 92 -0.12 -9.07 -10.96
N ILE A 93 0.61 -9.58 -9.97
CA ILE A 93 1.27 -10.89 -10.01
C ILE A 93 0.56 -11.88 -9.08
N ASN A 94 0.53 -13.16 -9.46
CA ASN A 94 0.07 -14.25 -8.63
C ASN A 94 1.20 -14.86 -7.78
N ASP A 95 0.89 -15.89 -7.00
CA ASP A 95 1.85 -16.58 -6.12
C ASP A 95 3.02 -17.22 -6.88
N SER A 96 2.80 -17.59 -8.14
CA SER A 96 3.85 -18.06 -9.05
C SER A 96 4.73 -16.93 -9.59
N VAL A 97 4.53 -15.68 -9.16
CA VAL A 97 5.26 -14.49 -9.65
C VAL A 97 5.11 -14.35 -11.16
N LYS A 98 3.88 -14.52 -11.65
CA LYS A 98 3.47 -14.31 -13.04
C LYS A 98 2.28 -13.37 -13.07
N TYR A 99 2.12 -12.62 -14.16
CA TYR A 99 0.95 -11.76 -14.32
C TYR A 99 -0.34 -12.60 -14.31
N TYR A 100 -1.38 -12.09 -13.65
CA TYR A 100 -2.72 -12.69 -13.70
C TYR A 100 -3.31 -12.66 -15.11
N ARG A 101 -2.99 -11.62 -15.88
CA ARG A 101 -3.47 -11.41 -17.25
C ARG A 101 -2.40 -10.76 -18.13
N PRO A 102 -2.52 -10.88 -19.47
CA PRO A 102 -1.72 -10.10 -20.41
C PRO A 102 -1.70 -8.60 -20.08
N GLN A 103 -0.53 -7.98 -20.17
CA GLN A 103 -0.34 -6.56 -19.86
C GLN A 103 -0.34 -5.74 -21.16
N ASN A 104 -1.52 -5.26 -21.57
CA ASN A 104 -1.68 -4.52 -22.84
C ASN A 104 -0.90 -3.21 -22.84
N HIS A 105 -0.90 -2.46 -21.74
CA HIS A 105 -0.16 -1.19 -21.68
C HIS A 105 1.36 -1.41 -21.83
N PHE A 106 1.92 -2.42 -21.16
CA PHE A 106 3.32 -2.85 -21.36
C PHE A 106 3.60 -3.24 -22.81
N LYS A 107 2.68 -3.99 -23.45
CA LYS A 107 2.78 -4.33 -24.88
C LYS A 107 2.83 -3.08 -25.76
N ASN A 108 1.90 -2.15 -25.59
CA ASN A 108 1.76 -0.96 -26.42
C ASN A 108 3.02 -0.10 -26.37
N ILE A 109 3.56 0.14 -25.16
CA ILE A 109 4.81 0.91 -24.99
C ILE A 109 5.99 0.17 -25.64
N LEU A 110 6.09 -1.15 -25.43
CA LEU A 110 7.14 -1.95 -26.04
C LEU A 110 7.07 -1.91 -27.57
N GLU A 111 5.87 -2.06 -28.15
CA GLU A 111 5.63 -1.98 -29.58
C GLU A 111 5.97 -0.60 -30.16
N LYS A 112 5.72 0.49 -29.44
CA LYS A 112 6.17 1.81 -29.88
C LYS A 112 7.69 1.94 -29.84
N ILE A 113 8.33 1.50 -28.76
CA ILE A 113 9.80 1.57 -28.62
C ILE A 113 10.52 0.80 -29.72
N ILE A 114 10.08 -0.42 -30.02
CA ILE A 114 10.76 -1.26 -31.02
C ILE A 114 10.58 -0.79 -32.46
N ASN A 115 9.57 0.05 -32.72
CA ASN A 115 9.31 0.67 -34.01
C ASN A 115 9.82 2.11 -34.08
N SER A 116 10.44 2.63 -33.02
CA SER A 116 11.02 3.97 -32.98
C SER A 116 12.27 4.05 -33.87
N SER A 117 12.47 5.21 -34.52
CA SER A 117 13.72 5.57 -35.20
C SER A 117 14.92 5.50 -34.25
N ASN A 118 14.71 5.91 -32.99
CA ASN A 118 15.76 6.02 -31.96
C ASN A 118 15.93 4.71 -31.16
N PHE A 119 15.51 3.56 -31.72
CA PHE A 119 15.56 2.27 -31.01
C PHE A 119 16.97 1.91 -30.54
N GLU A 120 18.02 2.24 -31.32
CA GLU A 120 19.40 1.90 -30.98
C GLU A 120 19.90 2.61 -29.71
N GLN A 121 19.41 3.82 -29.44
CA GLN A 121 19.69 4.59 -28.24
C GLN A 121 18.78 4.14 -27.09
N ILE A 122 17.48 3.98 -27.36
CA ILE A 122 16.48 3.59 -26.33
C ILE A 122 16.78 2.18 -25.78
N LYS A 123 17.22 1.23 -26.63
CA LYS A 123 17.47 -0.16 -26.21
C LYS A 123 18.51 -0.27 -25.10
N GLN A 124 19.42 0.70 -24.99
CA GLN A 124 20.45 0.74 -23.95
C GLN A 124 19.87 0.91 -22.53
N ARG A 125 18.64 1.43 -22.41
CA ARG A 125 18.00 1.79 -21.13
C ARG A 125 16.84 0.86 -20.73
N ILE A 126 16.34 0.02 -21.63
CA ILE A 126 15.10 -0.76 -21.42
C ILE A 126 15.31 -2.25 -21.15
N GLY A 127 16.55 -2.76 -21.31
CA GLY A 127 16.82 -4.20 -21.25
C GLY A 127 16.32 -4.86 -19.97
N GLN A 128 16.57 -4.25 -18.82
CA GLN A 128 16.08 -4.77 -17.54
C GLN A 128 14.54 -4.78 -17.46
N SER A 129 13.87 -3.72 -17.91
CA SER A 129 12.40 -3.64 -17.90
C SER A 129 11.78 -4.76 -18.75
N ILE A 130 12.30 -4.99 -19.96
CA ILE A 130 11.83 -6.07 -20.84
C ILE A 130 12.09 -7.44 -20.21
N GLN A 131 13.29 -7.65 -19.66
CA GLN A 131 13.64 -8.91 -19.00
C GLN A 131 12.68 -9.25 -17.87
N ILE A 132 12.31 -8.28 -17.03
CA ILE A 132 11.35 -8.48 -15.94
C ILE A 132 9.93 -8.65 -16.50
N GLY A 133 9.49 -7.79 -17.42
CA GLY A 133 8.17 -7.93 -18.05
C GLY A 133 7.96 -9.29 -18.72
N PHE A 134 8.98 -9.80 -19.42
CA PHE A 134 8.98 -11.15 -20.01
C PHE A 134 9.04 -12.24 -18.93
N ALA A 135 9.85 -12.06 -17.88
CA ALA A 135 9.88 -13.00 -16.76
C ALA A 135 8.51 -13.18 -16.11
N LEU A 136 7.71 -12.12 -16.02
CA LEU A 136 6.36 -12.13 -15.44
C LEU A 136 5.27 -12.57 -16.43
N SER A 137 5.52 -12.48 -17.74
CA SER A 137 4.55 -12.85 -18.78
C SER A 137 4.52 -14.35 -19.08
N SER A 138 3.46 -14.80 -19.78
CA SER A 138 3.38 -16.18 -20.29
C SER A 138 4.27 -16.37 -21.52
N ASP A 139 4.78 -17.59 -21.73
CA ASP A 139 5.65 -17.87 -22.88
C ASP A 139 4.93 -17.63 -24.22
N ILE A 140 3.64 -17.96 -24.31
CA ILE A 140 2.81 -17.72 -25.50
C ILE A 140 2.72 -16.23 -25.82
N TRP A 141 2.45 -15.40 -24.81
CA TRP A 141 2.34 -13.96 -24.99
C TRP A 141 3.66 -13.34 -25.50
N ILE A 142 4.79 -13.78 -24.95
CA ILE A 142 6.12 -13.32 -25.37
C ILE A 142 6.40 -13.74 -26.82
N THR A 143 6.13 -15.00 -27.16
CA THR A 143 6.34 -15.52 -28.51
C THR A 143 5.51 -14.73 -29.53
N ASN A 144 4.24 -14.45 -29.24
CA ASN A 144 3.37 -13.67 -30.13
C ASN A 144 3.92 -12.26 -30.41
N ILE A 145 4.50 -11.59 -29.41
CA ILE A 145 5.15 -10.27 -29.61
C ILE A 145 6.43 -10.40 -30.43
N ILE A 146 7.26 -11.40 -30.17
CA ILE A 146 8.52 -11.59 -30.90
C ILE A 146 8.26 -11.95 -32.37
N GLU A 147 7.19 -12.70 -32.63
CA GLU A 147 6.80 -13.14 -33.98
C GLU A 147 6.12 -12.05 -34.81
N SER A 148 5.43 -11.08 -34.18
CA SER A 148 4.85 -9.94 -34.90
C SER A 148 5.91 -8.99 -35.48
N ILE A 149 7.17 -9.11 -35.05
CA ILE A 149 8.26 -8.21 -35.43
C ILE A 149 8.97 -8.70 -36.69
N THR A 150 8.98 -7.84 -37.71
CA THR A 150 9.65 -8.08 -38.99
C THR A 150 11.15 -7.78 -38.96
N ASN A 151 11.57 -6.76 -38.20
CA ASN A 151 12.97 -6.35 -38.11
C ASN A 151 13.82 -7.39 -37.35
N LYS A 152 14.77 -8.02 -38.07
CA LYS A 152 15.64 -9.08 -37.52
C LYS A 152 16.52 -8.62 -36.35
N LYS A 153 17.01 -7.37 -36.36
CA LYS A 153 17.86 -6.84 -35.27
C LYS A 153 17.07 -6.71 -33.97
N VAL A 154 15.88 -6.10 -34.06
CA VAL A 154 14.94 -5.97 -32.94
C VAL A 154 14.53 -7.35 -32.42
N LYS A 155 14.17 -8.27 -33.33
CA LYS A 155 13.79 -9.63 -32.97
C LYS A 155 14.89 -10.35 -32.19
N SER A 156 16.13 -10.27 -32.67
CA SER A 156 17.30 -10.83 -31.98
C SER A 156 17.47 -10.20 -30.59
N PHE A 157 17.37 -8.87 -30.47
CA PHE A 157 17.46 -8.18 -29.19
C PHE A 157 16.40 -8.65 -28.18
N LEU A 158 15.13 -8.79 -28.59
CA LEU A 158 14.08 -9.27 -27.68
C LEU A 158 14.29 -10.73 -27.27
N GLN A 159 14.79 -11.58 -28.18
CA GLN A 159 15.14 -12.95 -27.86
C GLN A 159 16.23 -13.02 -26.78
N THR A 160 17.22 -12.12 -26.80
CA THR A 160 18.25 -12.08 -25.73
C THR A 160 17.71 -11.56 -24.40
N GLN A 161 16.60 -10.81 -24.38
CA GLN A 161 15.95 -10.40 -23.13
C GLN A 161 15.17 -11.53 -22.44
N LYS A 162 14.88 -12.64 -23.13
CA LYS A 162 14.23 -13.81 -22.54
C LYS A 162 15.23 -14.68 -21.78
N LEU A 163 15.51 -14.33 -20.54
CA LEU A 163 16.52 -15.02 -19.72
C LEU A 163 16.00 -16.34 -19.12
N LEU A 164 16.69 -17.45 -19.41
CA LEU A 164 16.33 -18.80 -18.93
C LEU A 164 16.29 -18.92 -17.41
N LYS A 165 17.14 -18.17 -16.69
CA LYS A 165 17.19 -18.19 -15.22
C LYS A 165 15.87 -17.79 -14.55
N TYR A 166 15.01 -17.03 -15.24
CA TYR A 166 13.70 -16.62 -14.71
C TYR A 166 12.59 -17.65 -14.92
N ARG A 167 12.90 -18.83 -15.47
CA ARG A 167 12.03 -20.00 -15.35
C ARG A 167 11.87 -20.40 -13.89
N ASP A 168 12.94 -20.27 -13.10
CA ASP A 168 12.92 -20.47 -11.66
C ASP A 168 12.18 -19.32 -10.94
N GLN A 169 11.22 -19.69 -10.09
CA GLN A 169 10.37 -18.74 -9.38
C GLN A 169 11.14 -17.90 -8.35
N VAL A 170 12.15 -18.47 -7.68
CA VAL A 170 12.94 -17.78 -6.66
C VAL A 170 13.81 -16.71 -7.31
N GLN A 171 14.49 -17.05 -8.41
CA GLN A 171 15.27 -16.11 -9.20
C GLN A 171 14.40 -14.99 -9.78
N ARG A 172 13.21 -15.36 -10.31
CA ARG A 172 12.22 -14.40 -10.82
C ARG A 172 11.75 -13.43 -9.72
N ASN A 173 11.39 -13.94 -8.55
CA ASN A 173 10.99 -13.11 -7.42
C ASN A 173 12.11 -12.17 -6.95
N SER A 174 13.32 -12.71 -6.79
CA SER A 174 14.50 -11.92 -6.39
C SER A 174 14.78 -10.77 -7.37
N ALA A 175 14.66 -11.04 -8.67
CA ALA A 175 14.83 -10.03 -9.70
C ALA A 175 13.72 -8.97 -9.66
N LEU A 176 12.46 -9.38 -9.49
CA LEU A 176 11.34 -8.46 -9.34
C LEU A 176 11.51 -7.55 -8.12
N VAL A 177 11.88 -8.11 -6.96
CA VAL A 177 12.11 -7.31 -5.74
C VAL A 177 13.22 -6.29 -5.95
N LYS A 178 14.33 -6.67 -6.60
CA LYS A 178 15.41 -5.74 -6.94
C LYS A 178 14.95 -4.65 -7.91
N PHE A 179 14.14 -5.02 -8.91
CA PHE A 179 13.59 -4.09 -9.87
C PHE A 179 12.64 -3.10 -9.19
N ARG A 180 11.68 -3.56 -8.38
CA ARG A 180 10.77 -2.71 -7.58
C ARG A 180 11.52 -1.68 -6.73
N LYS A 181 12.64 -2.07 -6.11
CA LYS A 181 13.47 -1.15 -5.31
C LYS A 181 14.00 0.05 -6.10
N GLN A 182 14.24 -0.10 -7.40
CA GLN A 182 14.71 1.01 -8.25
C GLN A 182 13.62 2.09 -8.45
N PHE A 183 12.35 1.72 -8.25
CA PHE A 183 11.17 2.58 -8.47
C PHE A 183 10.44 2.93 -7.17
N GLN A 184 10.95 2.53 -6.01
CA GLN A 184 10.23 2.61 -4.74
C GLN A 184 9.88 4.05 -4.33
N SER A 185 10.67 5.03 -4.76
CA SER A 185 10.42 6.45 -4.47
C SER A 185 9.55 7.15 -5.50
N LEU A 186 9.11 6.46 -6.55
CA LEU A 186 8.37 7.05 -7.68
C LEU A 186 6.88 6.77 -7.53
N ASN A 187 6.06 7.77 -7.81
CA ASN A 187 4.61 7.61 -7.87
C ASN A 187 4.18 7.40 -9.33
N PHE A 188 3.71 6.19 -9.64
CA PHE A 188 3.20 5.80 -10.95
C PHE A 188 1.92 4.95 -10.82
N GLN A 189 1.28 4.97 -9.64
CA GLN A 189 0.14 4.12 -9.34
C GLN A 189 -1.14 4.71 -9.95
N THR A 190 -1.95 3.85 -10.54
CA THR A 190 -3.24 4.18 -11.16
C THR A 190 -4.17 2.98 -11.08
N ALA A 191 -5.46 3.18 -11.29
CA ALA A 191 -6.45 2.11 -11.23
C ALA A 191 -7.63 2.36 -12.17
N VAL A 192 -8.41 1.31 -12.39
CA VAL A 192 -9.69 1.37 -13.10
C VAL A 192 -10.81 1.14 -12.10
N PHE A 193 -11.80 2.02 -12.08
CA PHE A 193 -13.00 1.87 -11.27
C PHE A 193 -14.02 1.03 -12.07
N PRO A 194 -14.38 -0.17 -11.58
CA PRO A 194 -15.25 -1.08 -12.32
C PRO A 194 -16.70 -0.58 -12.35
N GLN A 195 -17.36 -0.75 -13.50
CA GLN A 195 -18.79 -0.45 -13.69
C GLN A 195 -19.65 -1.71 -13.78
N THR A 196 -19.03 -2.87 -14.02
CA THR A 196 -19.72 -4.15 -14.16
C THR A 196 -19.11 -5.21 -13.23
N ALA A 197 -19.87 -6.28 -12.94
CA ALA A 197 -19.37 -7.39 -12.12
C ALA A 197 -18.13 -8.07 -12.73
N SER A 198 -18.08 -8.19 -14.07
CA SER A 198 -16.93 -8.77 -14.77
C SER A 198 -15.69 -7.90 -14.65
N GLU A 199 -15.84 -6.57 -14.72
CA GLU A 199 -14.72 -5.65 -14.49
C GLU A 199 -14.27 -5.71 -13.03
N LEU A 200 -15.20 -5.77 -12.08
CA LEU A 200 -14.87 -5.82 -10.66
C LEU A 200 -14.02 -7.06 -10.33
N LEU A 201 -14.35 -8.23 -10.88
CA LEU A 201 -13.54 -9.44 -10.71
C LEU A 201 -12.07 -9.24 -11.13
N LEU A 202 -11.84 -8.42 -12.16
CA LEU A 202 -10.50 -8.16 -12.70
C LEU A 202 -9.78 -7.03 -11.98
N GLU A 203 -10.50 -5.95 -11.64
CA GLU A 203 -9.94 -4.70 -11.16
C GLU A 203 -10.00 -4.53 -9.63
N ALA A 204 -10.73 -5.36 -8.89
CA ALA A 204 -10.85 -5.23 -7.43
C ALA A 204 -9.51 -5.24 -6.71
N GLY A 205 -8.63 -6.18 -7.04
CA GLY A 205 -7.29 -6.26 -6.44
C GLY A 205 -6.44 -5.03 -6.73
N PRO A 206 -6.18 -4.69 -8.01
CA PRO A 206 -5.44 -3.48 -8.37
C PRO A 206 -6.05 -2.20 -7.77
N LEU A 207 -7.37 -2.10 -7.71
CA LEU A 207 -8.05 -0.96 -7.10
C LEU A 207 -7.82 -0.90 -5.59
N LYS A 208 -7.92 -2.03 -4.86
CA LYS A 208 -7.56 -2.08 -3.43
C LYS A 208 -6.13 -1.63 -3.21
N ASP A 209 -5.15 -2.17 -3.94
CA ASP A 209 -3.73 -1.80 -3.84
C ASP A 209 -3.53 -0.29 -4.07
N PHE A 210 -4.18 0.25 -5.11
CA PHE A 210 -4.15 1.69 -5.43
C PHE A 210 -4.75 2.54 -4.30
N LEU A 211 -5.90 2.16 -3.76
CA LEU A 211 -6.56 2.91 -2.70
C LEU A 211 -5.75 2.85 -1.38
N VAL A 212 -5.16 1.71 -1.03
CA VAL A 212 -4.25 1.61 0.13
C VAL A 212 -3.03 2.51 -0.06
N TYR A 213 -2.44 2.53 -1.26
CA TYR A 213 -1.33 3.43 -1.58
C TYR A 213 -1.73 4.91 -1.43
N ARG A 214 -2.89 5.30 -1.95
CA ARG A 214 -3.41 6.67 -1.92
C ARG A 214 -3.93 7.11 -0.54
N ALA A 215 -4.23 6.18 0.35
CA ALA A 215 -4.60 6.47 1.74
C ALA A 215 -3.41 6.96 2.58
N GLN A 216 -2.17 6.79 2.11
CA GLN A 216 -0.97 7.27 2.80
C GLN A 216 -0.96 8.81 2.91
N PRO A 217 -0.35 9.38 3.96
CA PRO A 217 -0.23 10.83 4.10
C PRO A 217 0.52 11.47 2.92
N GLY A 218 0.05 12.64 2.49
CA GLY A 218 0.70 13.44 1.44
C GLY A 218 0.01 13.42 0.08
N PHE A 219 -1.02 12.59 -0.11
CA PHE A 219 -1.80 12.55 -1.35
C PHE A 219 -3.08 13.40 -1.27
N ASN A 220 -3.36 14.15 -2.34
CA ASN A 220 -4.63 14.84 -2.52
C ASN A 220 -5.63 13.94 -3.25
N ASN A 221 -6.68 13.49 -2.55
CA ASN A 221 -7.64 12.53 -3.09
C ASN A 221 -8.94 13.15 -3.59
N GLU A 222 -9.05 14.48 -3.68
CA GLU A 222 -10.31 15.12 -4.12
C GLU A 222 -10.74 14.68 -5.53
N ASN A 223 -9.80 14.48 -6.46
CA ASN A 223 -10.13 14.07 -7.83
C ASN A 223 -10.60 12.60 -7.96
N ILE A 224 -10.30 11.74 -6.98
CA ILE A 224 -10.75 10.34 -7.00
C ILE A 224 -12.06 10.11 -6.24
N LYS A 225 -12.47 11.03 -5.37
CA LYS A 225 -13.73 10.93 -4.62
C LYS A 225 -14.97 10.84 -5.52
N PRO A 226 -15.11 11.59 -6.63
CA PRO A 226 -16.24 11.42 -7.54
C PRO A 226 -16.33 10.01 -8.12
N GLN A 227 -15.19 9.40 -8.47
CA GLN A 227 -15.15 8.02 -8.98
C GLN A 227 -15.50 7.01 -7.90
N MET A 228 -15.05 7.23 -6.66
CA MET A 228 -15.50 6.44 -5.50
C MET A 228 -17.01 6.53 -5.31
N LYS A 229 -17.59 7.74 -5.41
CA LYS A 229 -19.06 7.93 -5.31
C LYS A 229 -19.82 7.15 -6.38
N GLN A 230 -19.34 7.19 -7.63
CA GLN A 230 -19.95 6.44 -8.72
C GLN A 230 -19.88 4.93 -8.47
N LEU A 231 -18.74 4.44 -7.98
CA LEU A 231 -18.56 3.04 -7.62
C LEU A 231 -19.53 2.61 -6.51
N ILE A 232 -19.58 3.33 -5.39
CA ILE A 232 -20.41 2.96 -4.23
C ILE A 232 -21.91 3.09 -4.51
N ALA A 233 -22.30 3.94 -5.46
CA ALA A 233 -23.69 4.09 -5.91
C ALA A 233 -24.14 2.95 -6.86
N ASN A 234 -23.21 2.12 -7.34
CA ASN A 234 -23.49 1.08 -8.32
C ASN A 234 -24.05 -0.19 -7.68
N GLU A 235 -25.38 -0.25 -7.59
CA GLU A 235 -26.11 -1.37 -6.99
C GLU A 235 -25.86 -2.73 -7.67
N VAL A 236 -25.46 -2.73 -8.96
CA VAL A 236 -25.13 -3.96 -9.71
C VAL A 236 -23.96 -4.72 -9.07
N LEU A 237 -23.12 -4.03 -8.30
CA LEU A 237 -21.94 -4.61 -7.67
C LEU A 237 -22.20 -5.17 -6.26
N PHE A 238 -23.39 -4.94 -5.68
CA PHE A 238 -23.64 -5.22 -4.25
C PHE A 238 -23.52 -6.70 -3.88
N GLU A 239 -23.83 -7.60 -4.81
CA GLU A 239 -23.70 -9.05 -4.57
C GLU A 239 -22.24 -9.53 -4.55
N SER A 240 -21.28 -8.70 -4.99
CA SER A 240 -19.88 -9.09 -5.08
C SER A 240 -19.15 -8.95 -3.74
N PRO A 241 -18.45 -9.98 -3.25
CA PRO A 241 -17.60 -9.88 -2.06
C PRO A 241 -16.52 -8.81 -2.17
N ASP A 242 -15.91 -8.68 -3.35
CA ASP A 242 -14.87 -7.68 -3.61
C ASP A 242 -15.40 -6.24 -3.48
N PHE A 243 -16.67 -6.01 -3.81
CA PHE A 243 -17.29 -4.70 -3.66
C PHE A 243 -17.48 -4.33 -2.19
N PHE A 244 -17.84 -5.31 -1.35
CA PHE A 244 -17.97 -5.10 0.09
C PHE A 244 -16.64 -4.68 0.72
N GLU A 245 -15.55 -5.36 0.38
CA GLU A 245 -14.21 -5.02 0.82
C GLU A 245 -13.80 -3.60 0.39
N LEU A 246 -14.11 -3.20 -0.86
CA LEU A 246 -13.88 -1.84 -1.35
C LEU A 246 -14.68 -0.80 -0.54
N CYS A 247 -15.94 -1.08 -0.19
CA CYS A 247 -16.75 -0.20 0.66
C CYS A 247 -16.13 -0.04 2.06
N ILE A 248 -15.67 -1.14 2.67
CA ILE A 248 -14.98 -1.13 3.97
C ILE A 248 -13.70 -0.30 3.89
N LEU A 249 -12.87 -0.53 2.87
CA LEU A 249 -11.63 0.22 2.65
C LEU A 249 -11.90 1.72 2.50
N ILE A 250 -12.88 2.09 1.67
CA ILE A 250 -13.27 3.49 1.47
C ILE A 250 -13.73 4.09 2.81
N GLY A 251 -14.59 3.39 3.54
CA GLY A 251 -15.10 3.82 4.85
C GLY A 251 -14.02 3.97 5.92
N LEU A 252 -12.93 3.19 5.86
CA LEU A 252 -11.80 3.31 6.77
C LEU A 252 -10.93 4.53 6.46
N HIS A 253 -10.59 4.75 5.18
CA HIS A 253 -9.47 5.62 4.81
C HIS A 253 -9.86 6.95 4.17
N TYR A 254 -11.05 7.05 3.57
CA TYR A 254 -11.43 8.22 2.78
C TYR A 254 -12.52 9.05 3.45
N ASP A 255 -12.28 10.37 3.52
CA ASP A 255 -13.23 11.32 4.10
C ASP A 255 -14.20 11.76 3.00
N MET A 256 -15.31 11.03 2.90
CA MET A 256 -16.38 11.32 1.96
C MET A 256 -17.25 12.45 2.50
N ASP A 257 -17.81 13.26 1.61
CA ASP A 257 -18.82 14.25 1.98
C ASP A 257 -20.15 13.58 2.36
N ASP A 258 -21.12 14.37 2.83
CA ASP A 258 -22.41 13.88 3.33
C ASP A 258 -23.15 12.96 2.34
N GLU A 259 -23.05 13.26 1.05
CA GLU A 259 -23.64 12.43 -0.01
C GLU A 259 -22.90 11.09 -0.10
N GLY A 260 -21.56 11.10 -0.17
CA GLY A 260 -20.75 9.89 -0.22
C GLY A 260 -20.91 9.01 1.03
N GLN A 261 -21.05 9.61 2.21
CA GLN A 261 -21.34 8.87 3.46
C GLN A 261 -22.69 8.17 3.40
N LYS A 262 -23.75 8.86 2.93
CA LYS A 262 -25.08 8.26 2.74
C LYS A 262 -25.05 7.10 1.75
N LEU A 263 -24.32 7.25 0.65
CA LEU A 263 -24.15 6.18 -0.34
C LEU A 263 -23.40 4.98 0.23
N LEU A 264 -22.33 5.20 1.01
CA LEU A 264 -21.60 4.13 1.70
C LEU A 264 -22.49 3.41 2.70
N THR A 265 -23.21 4.13 3.56
CA THR A 265 -24.14 3.52 4.53
C THR A 265 -25.22 2.72 3.81
N LYS A 266 -25.78 3.24 2.71
CA LYS A 266 -26.75 2.50 1.90
C LYS A 266 -26.16 1.20 1.36
N ALA A 267 -24.96 1.23 0.78
CA ALA A 267 -24.29 0.06 0.23
C ALA A 267 -23.97 -0.98 1.32
N LEU A 268 -23.38 -0.55 2.44
CA LEU A 268 -23.08 -1.43 3.58
C LEU A 268 -24.34 -2.07 4.15
N ASN A 269 -25.41 -1.30 4.34
CA ASN A 269 -26.68 -1.81 4.86
C ASN A 269 -27.36 -2.78 3.90
N ALA A 270 -27.30 -2.52 2.59
CA ALA A 270 -27.87 -3.44 1.60
C ALA A 270 -27.15 -4.79 1.62
N ILE A 271 -25.82 -4.80 1.75
CA ILE A 271 -25.02 -6.03 1.84
C ILE A 271 -25.30 -6.75 3.17
N ARG A 272 -25.39 -6.03 4.28
CA ARG A 272 -25.69 -6.60 5.62
C ARG A 272 -27.09 -7.19 5.74
N ASN A 273 -28.07 -6.63 5.03
CA ASN A 273 -29.43 -7.18 4.97
C ASN A 273 -29.63 -8.21 3.84
N SER A 274 -28.56 -8.63 3.15
CA SER A 274 -28.67 -9.68 2.14
C SER A 274 -28.86 -11.05 2.79
N ASP A 275 -29.40 -12.01 2.05
CA ASP A 275 -29.57 -13.41 2.50
C ASP A 275 -28.23 -14.18 2.62
N ASN A 276 -27.10 -13.48 2.70
CA ASN A 276 -25.77 -14.07 2.75
C ASN A 276 -25.27 -14.19 4.20
N ASP A 277 -25.35 -15.41 4.75
CA ASP A 277 -24.91 -15.72 6.12
C ASP A 277 -23.41 -15.47 6.38
N GLN A 278 -22.59 -15.24 5.34
CA GLN A 278 -21.15 -15.02 5.48
C GLN A 278 -20.74 -13.55 5.56
N VAL A 279 -21.68 -12.60 5.61
CA VAL A 279 -21.34 -11.17 5.60
C VAL A 279 -20.50 -10.77 6.81
N GLU A 280 -20.85 -11.25 8.01
CA GLU A 280 -20.08 -10.97 9.23
C GLU A 280 -18.66 -11.55 9.16
N GLU A 281 -18.54 -12.83 8.81
CA GLU A 281 -17.26 -13.52 8.66
C GLU A 281 -16.34 -12.79 7.68
N LYS A 282 -16.89 -12.36 6.54
CA LYS A 282 -16.15 -11.60 5.52
C LYS A 282 -15.72 -10.22 6.02
N PHE A 283 -16.61 -9.52 6.73
CA PHE A 283 -16.30 -8.21 7.30
C PHE A 283 -15.10 -8.29 8.25
N PHE A 284 -15.17 -9.18 9.24
CA PHE A 284 -14.11 -9.30 10.24
C PHE A 284 -12.82 -9.88 9.65
N THR A 285 -12.91 -10.84 8.73
CA THR A 285 -11.73 -11.37 8.01
C THR A 285 -11.02 -10.24 7.28
N TYR A 286 -11.76 -9.45 6.48
CA TYR A 286 -11.17 -8.35 5.74
C TYR A 286 -10.57 -7.28 6.65
N ILE A 287 -11.26 -6.88 7.74
CA ILE A 287 -10.72 -5.92 8.70
C ILE A 287 -9.40 -6.41 9.33
N ASN A 288 -9.33 -7.70 9.70
CA ASN A 288 -8.15 -8.28 10.33
C ASN A 288 -6.97 -8.41 9.36
N ASP A 289 -7.23 -8.87 8.13
CA ASP A 289 -6.22 -8.99 7.08
C ASP A 289 -5.70 -7.60 6.70
N HIS A 290 -6.61 -6.64 6.49
CA HIS A 290 -6.27 -5.26 6.18
C HIS A 290 -5.44 -4.61 7.29
N ASP A 291 -5.82 -4.81 8.57
CA ASP A 291 -5.04 -4.35 9.72
C ASP A 291 -3.62 -4.91 9.73
N GLU A 292 -3.44 -6.19 9.39
CA GLU A 292 -2.12 -6.81 9.28
C GLU A 292 -1.29 -6.23 8.13
N ASP A 293 -1.90 -6.06 6.96
CA ASP A 293 -1.26 -5.54 5.74
C ASP A 293 -0.77 -4.09 5.91
N ILE A 294 -1.58 -3.22 6.52
CA ILE A 294 -1.22 -1.81 6.75
C ILE A 294 -0.49 -1.58 8.08
N LYS A 295 -0.29 -2.64 8.88
CA LYS A 295 0.37 -2.60 10.21
C LYS A 295 -0.38 -1.75 11.24
N GLY A 296 -1.69 -1.86 11.26
CA GLY A 296 -2.57 -1.26 12.25
C GLY A 296 -3.57 -0.28 11.64
N ILE A 297 -4.85 -0.49 11.92
CA ILE A 297 -5.93 0.47 11.69
C ILE A 297 -5.87 1.54 12.78
N SER A 298 -5.86 2.81 12.37
CA SER A 298 -5.86 3.92 13.32
C SER A 298 -7.22 4.06 14.02
N VAL A 299 -7.22 4.59 15.26
CA VAL A 299 -8.47 4.89 15.98
C VAL A 299 -9.36 5.87 15.22
N ARG A 300 -8.79 6.76 14.40
CA ARG A 300 -9.56 7.66 13.51
C ARG A 300 -10.30 6.87 12.42
N ALA A 301 -9.62 5.92 11.77
CA ALA A 301 -10.21 5.09 10.73
C ALA A 301 -11.33 4.21 11.30
N GLU A 302 -11.11 3.61 12.47
CA GLU A 302 -12.13 2.83 13.19
C GLU A 302 -13.38 3.67 13.51
N LYS A 303 -13.20 4.89 14.04
CA LYS A 303 -14.32 5.81 14.30
C LYS A 303 -15.10 6.17 13.04
N ARG A 304 -14.39 6.35 11.92
CA ARG A 304 -15.02 6.71 10.64
C ARG A 304 -15.93 5.58 10.15
N ILE A 305 -15.43 4.36 10.06
CA ILE A 305 -16.27 3.24 9.66
C ILE A 305 -17.39 2.99 10.66
N ALA A 306 -17.12 3.13 11.97
CA ALA A 306 -18.14 2.97 13.01
C ALA A 306 -19.34 3.91 12.80
N SER A 307 -19.12 5.14 12.33
CA SER A 307 -20.19 6.10 12.02
C SER A 307 -21.01 5.79 10.77
N LEU A 308 -20.51 4.92 9.89
CA LEU A 308 -21.19 4.52 8.65
C LEU A 308 -22.08 3.28 8.85
N ILE A 309 -21.84 2.52 9.92
CA ILE A 309 -22.54 1.27 10.22
C ILE A 309 -23.84 1.58 10.97
N ASP A 310 -24.96 1.21 10.37
CA ASP A 310 -26.28 1.31 10.98
C ASP A 310 -26.44 0.30 12.13
N ARG A 311 -26.72 0.81 13.33
CA ARG A 311 -26.87 0.02 14.56
C ARG A 311 -28.26 -0.60 14.73
N SER A 312 -29.22 -0.25 13.87
CA SER A 312 -30.57 -0.83 13.92
C SER A 312 -30.67 -2.24 13.35
N ILE A 313 -29.64 -2.68 12.59
CA ILE A 313 -29.53 -4.05 12.09
C ILE A 313 -29.02 -4.95 13.22
N GLU A 314 -29.77 -6.00 13.54
CA GLU A 314 -29.40 -6.99 14.58
C GLU A 314 -28.40 -8.02 14.03
N ASP A 315 -27.13 -7.62 13.88
CA ASP A 315 -26.04 -8.47 13.44
C ASP A 315 -24.78 -8.33 14.32
N GLY A 316 -23.80 -9.21 14.13
CA GLY A 316 -22.52 -9.20 14.85
C GLY A 316 -21.69 -7.94 14.61
N ILE A 317 -21.81 -7.31 13.45
CA ILE A 317 -21.12 -6.05 13.11
C ILE A 317 -21.65 -4.90 13.97
N SER A 318 -22.97 -4.76 14.09
CA SER A 318 -23.64 -3.81 14.99
C SER A 318 -23.26 -4.07 16.44
N ALA A 319 -23.30 -5.34 16.88
CA ALA A 319 -22.92 -5.70 18.24
C ALA A 319 -21.46 -5.31 18.55
N TYR A 320 -20.54 -5.59 17.63
CA TYR A 320 -19.12 -5.23 17.73
C TYR A 320 -18.95 -3.72 17.91
N TYR A 321 -19.58 -2.92 17.04
CA TYR A 321 -19.40 -1.48 17.12
C TYR A 321 -20.16 -0.83 18.28
N ASN A 322 -21.28 -1.39 18.74
CA ASN A 322 -21.93 -0.96 19.98
C ASN A 322 -20.98 -1.11 21.19
N MET A 323 -20.25 -2.23 21.26
CA MET A 323 -19.22 -2.42 22.29
C MET A 323 -18.07 -1.42 22.12
N LEU A 324 -17.60 -1.20 20.89
CA LEU A 324 -16.55 -0.20 20.63
C LEU A 324 -16.98 1.22 20.98
N ASP A 325 -18.26 1.57 20.81
CA ASP A 325 -18.79 2.87 21.20
C ASP A 325 -18.64 3.10 22.71
N THR A 326 -18.85 2.07 23.56
CA THR A 326 -18.52 2.17 24.99
C THR A 326 -17.02 2.41 25.22
N VAL A 327 -16.16 1.65 24.53
CA VAL A 327 -14.70 1.78 24.64
C VAL A 327 -14.24 3.17 24.22
N ILE A 328 -14.84 3.73 23.17
CA ILE A 328 -14.53 5.06 22.64
C ILE A 328 -15.04 6.16 23.58
N ALA A 329 -16.26 6.03 24.09
CA ALA A 329 -16.92 7.05 24.92
C ALA A 329 -16.33 7.13 26.33
N LYS A 330 -16.14 5.98 26.99
CA LYS A 330 -15.60 5.92 28.36
C LYS A 330 -14.07 5.88 28.40
N GLY A 331 -13.45 5.47 27.30
CA GLY A 331 -12.02 5.25 27.18
C GLY A 331 -11.62 3.81 27.55
N TYR A 332 -10.68 3.25 26.78
CA TYR A 332 -10.22 1.86 26.93
C TYR A 332 -9.53 1.55 28.28
N VAL A 333 -9.25 2.55 29.10
CA VAL A 333 -8.69 2.38 30.45
C VAL A 333 -9.76 2.31 31.54
N HIS A 334 -11.02 2.63 31.22
CA HIS A 334 -12.12 2.65 32.18
C HIS A 334 -12.59 1.23 32.49
N THR A 335 -12.93 0.95 33.75
CA THR A 335 -13.35 -0.38 34.22
C THR A 335 -14.56 -0.92 33.45
N ASP A 336 -15.56 -0.07 33.20
CA ASP A 336 -16.73 -0.45 32.42
C ASP A 336 -16.38 -0.86 30.99
N ALA A 337 -15.48 -0.13 30.32
CA ALA A 337 -15.05 -0.49 28.97
C ALA A 337 -14.33 -1.84 28.95
N ILE A 338 -13.50 -2.12 29.95
CA ILE A 338 -12.83 -3.42 30.11
C ILE A 338 -13.86 -4.54 30.36
N ASN A 339 -14.89 -4.27 31.16
CA ASN A 339 -15.95 -5.23 31.43
C ASN A 339 -16.80 -5.51 30.18
N ASP A 340 -17.20 -4.49 29.43
CA ASP A 340 -17.93 -4.64 28.17
C ASP A 340 -17.11 -5.45 27.15
N VAL A 341 -15.80 -5.17 27.03
CA VAL A 341 -14.88 -5.96 26.19
C VAL A 341 -14.81 -7.41 26.67
N ARG A 342 -14.72 -7.65 27.98
CA ARG A 342 -14.69 -8.99 28.56
C ARG A 342 -15.99 -9.76 28.26
N GLU A 343 -17.13 -9.14 28.49
CA GLU A 343 -18.44 -9.75 28.22
C GLU A 343 -18.62 -10.06 26.74
N TYR A 344 -18.24 -9.13 25.86
CA TYR A 344 -18.27 -9.39 24.42
C TYR A 344 -17.32 -10.53 24.04
N TYR A 345 -16.10 -10.52 24.57
CA TYR A 345 -15.07 -11.51 24.25
C TYR A 345 -15.52 -12.94 24.62
N TYR A 346 -16.10 -13.11 25.82
CA TYR A 346 -16.58 -14.41 26.29
C TYR A 346 -17.87 -14.89 25.62
N LYS A 347 -18.66 -14.00 25.02
CA LYS A 347 -19.82 -14.41 24.20
C LYS A 347 -19.40 -15.07 22.88
N HIS A 348 -18.16 -14.87 22.44
CA HIS A 348 -17.63 -15.35 21.16
C HIS A 348 -16.39 -16.25 21.36
N GLU A 349 -16.32 -17.03 22.45
CA GLU A 349 -15.15 -17.87 22.77
C GLU A 349 -14.75 -18.84 21.64
N GLY A 350 -13.44 -19.01 21.42
CA GLY A 350 -12.85 -19.88 20.39
C GLY A 350 -11.91 -19.13 19.42
N LEU A 351 -11.69 -19.70 18.23
CA LEU A 351 -10.99 -19.05 17.10
C LEU A 351 -11.91 -18.04 16.39
N SER A 352 -12.60 -17.20 17.17
CA SER A 352 -13.51 -16.17 16.64
C SER A 352 -12.72 -15.06 15.95
N ILE A 353 -13.14 -14.75 14.72
CA ILE A 353 -12.57 -13.70 13.88
C ILE A 353 -12.91 -12.32 14.47
N GLU A 354 -14.09 -12.20 15.08
CA GLU A 354 -14.55 -11.02 15.83
C GLU A 354 -13.61 -10.71 17.00
N ASN A 355 -13.27 -11.74 17.78
CA ASN A 355 -12.37 -11.61 18.92
C ASN A 355 -10.96 -11.18 18.51
N GLU A 356 -10.51 -11.56 17.31
CA GLU A 356 -9.28 -11.01 16.75
C GLU A 356 -9.41 -9.50 16.45
N SER A 357 -10.52 -9.05 15.87
CA SER A 357 -10.76 -7.64 15.58
C SER A 357 -10.80 -6.77 16.84
N ILE A 358 -11.34 -7.29 17.95
CA ILE A 358 -11.32 -6.58 19.25
C ILE A 358 -9.90 -6.46 19.79
N ARG A 359 -9.12 -7.56 19.75
CA ARG A 359 -7.73 -7.54 20.22
C ARG A 359 -6.91 -6.50 19.46
N ARG A 360 -7.05 -6.45 18.13
CA ARG A 360 -6.39 -5.46 17.26
C ARG A 360 -6.84 -4.04 17.58
N SER A 361 -8.15 -3.82 17.75
CA SER A 361 -8.72 -2.53 18.13
C SER A 361 -8.16 -1.99 19.46
N ILE A 362 -8.10 -2.83 20.51
CA ILE A 362 -7.52 -2.44 21.80
C ILE A 362 -6.01 -2.21 21.68
N LEU A 363 -5.31 -3.09 20.96
CA LEU A 363 -3.87 -2.94 20.74
C LEU A 363 -3.54 -1.63 20.00
N ALA A 364 -4.33 -1.23 19.01
CA ALA A 364 -4.17 0.03 18.30
C ALA A 364 -4.28 1.23 19.25
N LYS A 365 -5.22 1.21 20.20
CA LYS A 365 -5.40 2.26 21.23
C LYS A 365 -4.19 2.30 22.18
N LEU A 366 -3.72 1.15 22.66
CA LEU A 366 -2.50 1.05 23.50
C LEU A 366 -1.25 1.52 22.73
N GLY A 367 -1.15 1.16 21.46
CA GLY A 367 -0.06 1.57 20.57
C GLY A 367 -0.06 3.08 20.31
N GLN A 368 -1.23 3.69 20.10
CA GLN A 368 -1.36 5.14 19.95
C GLN A 368 -0.90 5.86 21.21
N PHE A 369 -1.32 5.40 22.40
CA PHE A 369 -0.85 5.95 23.67
C PHE A 369 0.68 5.87 23.80
N LEU A 370 1.26 4.68 23.59
CA LEU A 370 2.71 4.49 23.73
C LEU A 370 3.55 5.25 22.70
N ASN A 371 3.03 5.45 21.48
CA ASN A 371 3.70 6.24 20.46
C ASN A 371 3.69 7.74 20.80
N ASN A 372 2.59 8.23 21.38
CA ASN A 372 2.42 9.62 21.77
C ASN A 372 3.04 9.96 23.14
N LEU A 373 3.33 8.96 23.96
CA LEU A 373 3.90 9.16 25.28
C LEU A 373 5.31 9.76 25.19
N GLU A 374 5.52 10.87 25.90
CA GLU A 374 6.83 11.49 26.03
C GLU A 374 7.72 10.73 27.01
N VAL A 375 9.03 10.88 26.85
CA VAL A 375 9.99 10.14 27.68
C VAL A 375 9.98 10.66 29.13
N THR A 376 9.66 11.93 29.32
CA THR A 376 9.51 12.58 30.63
C THR A 376 8.35 12.01 31.42
N ASP A 377 7.30 11.54 30.74
CA ASP A 377 6.07 11.02 31.35
C ASP A 377 6.12 9.49 31.53
N TYR A 378 7.31 8.92 31.73
CA TYR A 378 7.48 7.46 31.87
C TYR A 378 6.73 6.88 33.09
N HIS A 379 6.29 7.70 34.04
CA HIS A 379 5.41 7.26 35.13
C HIS A 379 4.02 6.85 34.63
N GLU A 380 3.49 7.52 33.60
CA GLU A 380 2.21 7.14 32.96
C GLU A 380 2.32 5.76 32.30
N TYR A 381 3.51 5.42 31.78
CA TYR A 381 3.78 4.05 31.33
C TYR A 381 3.65 3.04 32.49
N PHE A 382 4.11 3.37 33.70
CA PHE A 382 3.99 2.45 34.84
C PHE A 382 2.52 2.23 35.21
N GLU A 383 1.72 3.29 35.26
CA GLU A 383 0.30 3.21 35.61
C GLU A 383 -0.50 2.41 34.58
N ILE A 384 -0.25 2.61 33.27
CA ILE A 384 -1.01 1.90 32.24
C ILE A 384 -0.72 0.39 32.18
N ASN A 385 0.37 -0.10 32.79
CA ASN A 385 0.63 -1.54 32.84
C ASN A 385 -0.45 -2.31 33.61
N LYS A 386 -1.17 -1.67 34.54
CA LYS A 386 -2.35 -2.30 35.18
C LYS A 386 -3.43 -2.63 34.15
N ILE A 387 -3.63 -1.73 33.18
CA ILE A 387 -4.57 -1.91 32.07
C ILE A 387 -4.08 -3.00 31.11
N PHE A 388 -2.76 -3.09 30.89
CA PHE A 388 -2.16 -4.19 30.13
C PHE A 388 -2.50 -5.54 30.76
N THR A 389 -2.28 -5.69 32.07
CA THR A 389 -2.63 -6.92 32.80
C THR A 389 -4.10 -7.27 32.62
N SER A 390 -5.01 -6.30 32.80
CA SER A 390 -6.45 -6.55 32.64
C SER A 390 -6.82 -7.07 31.24
N TYR A 391 -6.27 -6.49 30.16
CA TYR A 391 -6.54 -6.99 28.81
C TYR A 391 -5.83 -8.30 28.50
N MET A 392 -4.61 -8.51 29.03
CA MET A 392 -3.90 -9.79 28.89
C MET A 392 -4.68 -10.93 29.54
N GLU A 393 -5.30 -10.69 30.70
CA GLU A 393 -6.18 -11.65 31.37
C GLU A 393 -7.47 -11.91 30.57
N VAL A 394 -8.14 -10.85 30.12
CA VAL A 394 -9.37 -10.95 29.32
C VAL A 394 -9.12 -11.77 28.05
N PHE A 395 -8.07 -11.43 27.28
CA PHE A 395 -7.83 -12.06 25.99
C PHE A 395 -7.09 -13.38 26.07
N SER A 396 -6.29 -13.61 27.12
CA SER A 396 -5.49 -14.82 27.31
C SER A 396 -4.77 -15.31 26.02
N ASN A 397 -4.29 -14.36 25.19
CA ASN A 397 -3.82 -14.63 23.83
C ASN A 397 -2.32 -14.32 23.65
N GLN A 398 -1.57 -15.29 23.12
CA GLN A 398 -0.13 -15.17 22.96
C GLN A 398 0.29 -14.13 21.90
N LYS A 399 -0.44 -14.02 20.77
CA LYS A 399 -0.12 -13.04 19.70
C LYS A 399 -0.24 -11.61 20.24
N PHE A 400 -1.36 -11.30 20.88
CA PHE A 400 -1.60 -10.02 21.56
C PHE A 400 -0.48 -9.70 22.57
N ASN A 401 -0.09 -10.65 23.41
CA ASN A 401 0.98 -10.46 24.40
C ASN A 401 2.34 -10.14 23.75
N GLN A 402 2.68 -10.79 22.62
CA GLN A 402 3.93 -10.51 21.89
C GLN A 402 3.91 -9.15 21.18
N GLU A 403 2.76 -8.74 20.64
CA GLU A 403 2.60 -7.43 20.02
C GLU A 403 2.67 -6.31 21.07
N LEU A 404 2.01 -6.49 22.21
CA LEU A 404 2.09 -5.57 23.34
C LEU A 404 3.52 -5.44 23.88
N LYS A 405 4.24 -6.56 24.02
CA LYS A 405 5.67 -6.56 24.33
C LYS A 405 6.46 -5.72 23.33
N THR A 406 6.17 -5.82 22.04
CA THR A 406 6.88 -5.09 20.98
C THR A 406 6.66 -3.59 21.11
N LEU A 407 5.42 -3.16 21.37
CA LEU A 407 5.08 -1.75 21.64
C LEU A 407 5.80 -1.24 22.90
N SER A 408 5.73 -1.98 24.00
CA SER A 408 6.40 -1.66 25.27
C SER A 408 7.91 -1.55 25.10
N LEU A 409 8.54 -2.49 24.39
CA LEU A 409 9.98 -2.45 24.09
C LEU A 409 10.37 -1.23 23.26
N LYS A 410 9.53 -0.79 22.32
CA LYS A 410 9.78 0.40 21.51
C LYS A 410 9.85 1.65 22.40
N PHE A 411 8.89 1.80 23.32
CA PHE A 411 8.87 2.90 24.28
C PHE A 411 10.06 2.83 25.25
N ILE A 412 10.33 1.68 25.88
CA ILE A 412 11.48 1.52 26.78
C ILE A 412 12.81 1.86 26.07
N LYS A 413 13.00 1.44 24.83
CA LYS A 413 14.19 1.81 24.04
C LYS A 413 14.28 3.32 23.81
N LYS A 414 13.15 4.01 23.59
CA LYS A 414 13.08 5.49 23.51
C LYS A 414 13.59 6.11 24.81
N CYS A 415 13.13 5.62 25.96
CA CYS A 415 13.57 6.11 27.27
C CYS A 415 15.05 5.86 27.54
N LEU A 416 15.55 4.66 27.24
CA LEU A 416 16.96 4.31 27.42
C LEU A 416 17.91 5.10 26.49
N LYS A 417 17.42 5.56 25.34
CA LYS A 417 18.19 6.44 24.45
C LYS A 417 18.30 7.87 25.00
N ASN A 418 17.27 8.33 25.72
CA ASN A 418 17.22 9.65 26.35
C ASN A 418 18.01 9.69 27.67
N TYR A 419 17.68 8.79 28.60
CA TYR A 419 18.33 8.65 29.90
C TYR A 419 19.58 7.79 29.79
N LYS A 420 20.66 8.38 29.26
CA LYS A 420 21.93 7.65 29.03
C LYS A 420 22.72 7.38 30.31
N ASP A 421 22.59 8.26 31.30
CA ASP A 421 23.27 8.08 32.58
C ASP A 421 22.60 6.96 33.36
N LYS A 422 23.33 5.84 33.50
CA LYS A 422 22.86 4.68 34.26
C LYS A 422 22.70 4.96 35.75
N ARG A 423 23.26 6.05 36.28
CA ARG A 423 23.12 6.44 37.69
C ARG A 423 21.97 7.41 37.93
N SER A 424 21.37 7.96 36.87
CA SER A 424 20.20 8.82 36.98
C SER A 424 19.05 8.09 37.66
N LYS A 425 18.22 8.86 38.37
CA LYS A 425 17.04 8.35 39.09
C LYS A 425 16.10 7.66 38.10
N GLU A 426 15.81 8.32 36.99
CA GLU A 426 14.88 7.90 35.94
C GLU A 426 15.32 6.56 35.33
N TYR A 427 16.62 6.41 35.01
CA TYR A 427 17.13 5.16 34.47
C TYR A 427 16.96 4.00 35.45
N GLN A 428 17.24 4.22 36.74
CA GLN A 428 17.13 3.18 37.76
C GLN A 428 15.68 2.79 38.02
N GLU A 429 14.77 3.75 38.01
CA GLU A 429 13.33 3.49 38.16
C GLU A 429 12.79 2.68 36.98
N ILE A 430 13.06 3.10 35.74
CA ILE A 430 12.70 2.35 34.53
C ILE A 430 13.28 0.94 34.58
N LYS A 431 14.55 0.80 34.95
CA LYS A 431 15.22 -0.50 35.04
C LYS A 431 14.57 -1.41 36.09
N LYS A 432 14.26 -0.88 37.27
CA LYS A 432 13.61 -1.64 38.35
C LYS A 432 12.23 -2.10 37.90
N PHE A 433 11.45 -1.19 37.32
CA PHE A 433 10.10 -1.47 36.86
C PHE A 433 10.09 -2.54 35.75
N VAL A 434 10.91 -2.37 34.70
CA VAL A 434 10.99 -3.32 33.57
C VAL A 434 11.46 -4.69 34.02
N LYS A 435 12.41 -4.77 34.96
CA LYS A 435 12.89 -6.05 35.51
C LYS A 435 11.81 -6.92 36.14
N ILE A 436 10.88 -6.29 36.83
CA ILE A 436 9.79 -6.99 37.50
C ILE A 436 8.70 -7.27 36.45
N THR A 437 8.15 -6.21 35.87
CA THR A 437 6.97 -6.26 35.02
C THR A 437 7.15 -7.10 33.75
N PHE A 438 8.32 -7.07 33.09
CA PHE A 438 8.51 -7.84 31.84
C PHE A 438 8.70 -9.33 32.10
N VAL A 439 9.16 -9.70 33.29
CA VAL A 439 9.26 -11.10 33.71
C VAL A 439 7.88 -11.60 34.11
N ASP A 440 7.15 -10.81 34.91
CA ASP A 440 5.79 -11.13 35.35
C ASP A 440 4.82 -11.30 34.17
N PHE A 441 4.92 -10.43 33.16
CA PHE A 441 4.10 -10.52 31.94
C PHE A 441 4.55 -11.63 30.97
N GLY A 442 5.65 -12.34 31.27
CA GLY A 442 6.24 -13.31 30.35
C GLY A 442 6.78 -12.69 29.07
N PHE A 443 6.98 -11.37 29.03
CA PHE A 443 7.53 -10.68 27.87
C PHE A 443 8.98 -11.10 27.63
N MET A 444 9.78 -11.23 28.68
CA MET A 444 11.20 -11.58 28.60
C MET A 444 11.63 -12.41 29.80
N THR A 445 12.63 -13.27 29.62
CA THR A 445 13.25 -13.97 30.76
C THR A 445 14.15 -13.04 31.57
N ASP A 446 14.44 -13.39 32.82
CA ASP A 446 15.38 -12.64 33.68
C ASP A 446 16.72 -12.36 33.00
N LYS A 447 17.22 -13.34 32.24
CA LYS A 447 18.47 -13.22 31.47
C LYS A 447 18.33 -12.16 30.37
N GLN A 448 17.28 -12.23 29.58
CA GLN A 448 17.02 -11.29 28.50
C GLN A 448 16.81 -9.86 29.02
N VAL A 449 16.07 -9.68 30.12
CA VAL A 449 15.90 -8.35 30.73
C VAL A 449 17.23 -7.84 31.28
N THR A 450 18.03 -8.70 31.92
CA THR A 450 19.37 -8.30 32.38
C THR A 450 20.26 -7.87 31.22
N GLU A 451 20.21 -8.54 30.07
CA GLU A 451 20.94 -8.15 28.86
C GLU A 451 20.49 -6.82 28.26
N LEU A 452 19.19 -6.50 28.32
CA LEU A 452 18.65 -5.22 27.85
C LEU A 452 19.35 -4.00 28.48
N PHE A 453 19.74 -4.10 29.75
CA PHE A 453 20.40 -3.03 30.50
C PHE A 453 21.94 -3.15 30.57
N LYS A 454 22.52 -4.24 30.03
CA LYS A 454 23.98 -4.39 29.94
C LYS A 454 24.55 -3.45 28.88
N THR A 455 25.75 -2.93 29.12
CA THR A 455 26.48 -2.16 28.12
C THR A 455 27.04 -3.13 27.08
N LYS A 456 26.65 -3.00 25.80
CA LYS A 456 27.33 -3.72 24.72
C LYS A 456 28.79 -3.24 24.68
N ARG A 457 29.74 -4.12 25.02
CA ARG A 457 31.18 -3.83 24.86
C ARG A 457 31.44 -3.63 23.36
N LYS A 458 32.22 -2.60 22.98
CA LYS A 458 32.70 -2.48 21.60
C LYS A 458 33.41 -3.79 21.24
N PRO A 459 33.13 -4.40 20.07
CA PRO A 459 33.92 -5.53 19.62
C PRO A 459 35.38 -5.09 19.58
N LYS A 460 36.28 -5.92 20.12
CA LYS A 460 37.72 -5.69 19.93
C LYS A 460 37.95 -5.70 18.42
N THR A 461 38.55 -4.64 17.89
CA THR A 461 39.14 -4.64 16.55
C THR A 461 40.07 -5.84 16.48
N VAL A 462 39.74 -6.80 15.60
CA VAL A 462 40.60 -7.91 15.23
C VAL A 462 41.57 -7.41 14.17
#